data_AF-A0A6J4P6J6-F1
#
_entry.id   AF-A0A6J4P6J6-F1
#
_cell.length_a   1.000
_cell.length_b   1.000
_cell.length_c   1.000
_cell.angle_alpha   90.00
_cell.angle_beta   90.00
_cell.angle_gamma   90.00
#
_symmetry.space_group_name_H-M   'P 1'
#
loop_
_entity.id
_entity.type
_entity.pdbx_description
1 polymer ?
#
loop_
_entity_poly.entity_id
_entity_poly.type
_entity_poly.pdbx_seq_one_letter_code
_entity_poly.pdbx_strand_id
1 'polypeptide(L)'
;MEGIAFGRVGVERRRYAVEEIRFSLARLYRGFVLWTSLHGETDTDEERERWEQVDHLLELFSRSYLPRSMWLAGPTRERIEAFAAKSWELRERFSAEVEERGYEEVRVGTARHVSNTLGPARKQVDLTLETELAGPRPSRWRLRKG
;
A
#
# COMPACT_ATOMS: atom_id res chain seq x y z
N MET A 1 19.56 15.55 30.88
CA MET A 1 19.85 14.34 30.06
C MET A 1 18.57 13.76 29.43
N GLU A 2 17.56 14.58 29.08
CA GLU A 2 16.21 14.09 28.73
C GLU A 2 15.87 14.13 27.23
N GLY A 3 16.57 14.93 26.42
CA GLY A 3 16.28 15.05 24.98
C GLY A 3 16.58 13.80 24.13
N ILE A 4 17.44 12.90 24.62
CA ILE A 4 17.85 11.68 23.87
C ILE A 4 16.77 10.59 23.95
N ALA A 5 16.02 10.52 25.05
CA ALA A 5 14.99 9.50 25.24
C ALA A 5 13.75 9.78 24.36
N PHE A 6 13.28 11.03 24.30
CA PHE A 6 12.16 11.43 23.44
C PHE A 6 12.48 11.25 21.94
N GLY A 7 13.71 11.54 21.53
CA GLY A 7 14.17 11.28 20.16
C GLY A 7 14.13 9.79 19.78
N ARG A 8 14.54 8.89 20.69
CA ARG A 8 14.49 7.44 20.45
C ARG A 8 13.05 6.91 20.36
N VAL A 9 12.15 7.39 21.22
CA VAL A 9 10.73 6.99 21.18
C VAL A 9 10.07 7.41 19.86
N GLY A 10 10.37 8.62 19.35
CA GLY A 10 9.86 9.06 18.05
C GLY A 10 10.38 8.22 16.88
N VAL A 11 11.65 7.84 16.91
CA VAL A 11 12.27 6.97 15.89
C VAL A 11 11.65 5.57 15.92
N GLU A 12 11.44 4.98 17.10
CA GLU A 12 10.86 3.65 17.23
C GLU A 12 9.40 3.62 16.78
N ARG A 13 8.60 4.65 17.14
CA ARG A 13 7.22 4.78 16.66
C ARG A 13 7.13 4.95 15.15
N ARG A 14 8.04 5.73 14.56
CA ARG A 14 8.14 5.85 13.09
C ARG A 14 8.50 4.51 12.45
N ARG A 15 9.48 3.79 13.00
CA ARG A 15 9.87 2.49 12.49
C ARG A 15 8.71 1.50 12.50
N TYR A 16 8.03 1.40 13.64
CA TYR A 16 6.83 0.57 13.79
C TYR A 16 5.73 0.96 12.79
N ALA A 17 5.45 2.26 12.65
CA ALA A 17 4.47 2.76 11.68
C ALA A 17 4.80 2.37 10.24
N VAL A 18 6.07 2.51 9.84
CA VAL A 18 6.51 2.13 8.50
C VAL A 18 6.33 0.63 8.25
N GLU A 19 6.74 -0.22 9.18
CA GLU A 19 6.64 -1.68 9.01
C GLU A 19 5.19 -2.16 8.94
N GLU A 20 4.29 -1.63 9.77
CA GLU A 20 2.86 -1.96 9.67
C GLU A 20 2.26 -1.49 8.35
N ILE A 21 2.61 -0.31 7.86
CA ILE A 21 2.11 0.19 6.57
C ILE A 21 2.63 -0.69 5.42
N ARG A 22 3.91 -1.07 5.42
CA ARG A 22 4.47 -1.99 4.43
C ARG A 22 3.76 -3.33 4.43
N PHE A 23 3.50 -3.87 5.62
CA PHE A 23 2.78 -5.13 5.77
C PHE A 23 1.37 -5.02 5.18
N SER A 24 0.62 -3.99 5.53
CA SER A 24 -0.74 -3.78 5.01
C SER A 24 -0.75 -3.51 3.50
N LEU A 25 0.19 -2.74 2.96
CA LEU A 25 0.36 -2.52 1.52
C LEU A 25 0.62 -3.83 0.76
N ALA A 26 1.54 -4.65 1.27
CA ALA A 26 1.89 -5.92 0.65
C ALA A 26 0.70 -6.89 0.66
N ARG A 27 -0.09 -6.92 1.74
CA ARG A 27 -1.32 -7.71 1.82
C ARG A 27 -2.36 -7.25 0.82
N LEU A 28 -2.63 -5.94 0.76
CA LEU A 28 -3.60 -5.37 -0.18
C LEU A 28 -3.21 -5.67 -1.64
N TYR A 29 -1.95 -5.42 -2.01
CA TYR A 29 -1.46 -5.74 -3.35
C TYR A 29 -1.60 -7.22 -3.69
N ARG A 30 -1.27 -8.12 -2.74
CA ARG A 30 -1.46 -9.57 -2.93
C ARG A 30 -2.92 -9.94 -3.08
N GLY A 31 -3.84 -9.28 -2.37
CA GLY A 31 -5.28 -9.46 -2.55
C GLY A 31 -5.72 -9.20 -3.99
N PHE A 32 -5.32 -8.08 -4.58
CA PHE A 32 -5.58 -7.78 -6.00
C PHE A 32 -4.97 -8.81 -6.97
N VAL A 33 -3.74 -9.26 -6.71
CA VAL A 33 -3.08 -10.29 -7.54
C VAL A 33 -3.84 -11.62 -7.43
N LEU A 34 -4.22 -12.02 -6.22
CA LEU A 34 -4.96 -13.25 -5.97
C LEU A 34 -6.34 -13.22 -6.63
N TRP A 35 -7.05 -12.10 -6.52
CA TRP A 35 -8.33 -11.91 -7.18
C TRP A 35 -8.21 -12.00 -8.69
N THR A 36 -7.11 -11.56 -9.30
CA THR A 36 -6.93 -11.60 -10.77
C THR A 36 -6.26 -12.88 -11.28
N SER A 37 -5.82 -13.77 -10.39
CA SER A 37 -5.14 -15.03 -10.73
C SER A 37 -6.06 -16.26 -10.72
N LEU A 38 -7.37 -16.09 -10.57
CA LEU A 38 -8.32 -17.21 -10.64
C LEU A 38 -8.34 -17.75 -12.09
N HIS A 39 -8.05 -19.05 -12.24
CA HIS A 39 -7.92 -19.74 -13.51
C HIS A 39 -8.83 -20.98 -13.53
N GLY A 40 -9.56 -21.16 -14.63
CA GLY A 40 -10.49 -22.29 -14.83
C GLY A 40 -11.96 -21.86 -14.69
N GLU A 41 -12.87 -22.83 -14.74
CA GLU A 41 -14.27 -22.64 -14.32
C GLU A 41 -14.26 -22.34 -12.82
N THR A 42 -14.14 -21.05 -12.50
CA THR A 42 -14.12 -20.58 -11.12
C THR A 42 -15.57 -20.53 -10.66
N ASP A 43 -15.87 -21.13 -9.50
CA ASP A 43 -17.20 -20.99 -8.91
C ASP A 43 -17.43 -19.51 -8.56
N THR A 44 -18.63 -19.01 -8.87
CA THR A 44 -19.12 -17.69 -8.48
C THR A 44 -18.90 -17.38 -6.99
N ASP A 45 -18.88 -18.41 -6.13
CA ASP A 45 -18.59 -18.25 -4.71
C ASP A 45 -17.11 -17.94 -4.42
N GLU A 46 -16.16 -18.53 -5.15
CA GLU A 46 -14.73 -18.25 -4.99
C GLU A 46 -14.38 -16.84 -5.48
N GLU A 47 -14.98 -16.41 -6.60
CA GLU A 47 -14.84 -15.04 -7.09
C GLU A 47 -15.32 -14.04 -6.04
N ARG A 48 -16.53 -14.27 -5.50
CA ARG A 48 -17.12 -13.42 -4.46
C ARG A 48 -16.25 -13.36 -3.21
N GLU A 49 -15.69 -14.49 -2.76
CA GLU A 49 -14.78 -14.51 -1.61
C GLU A 49 -13.53 -13.67 -1.85
N ARG A 50 -12.90 -13.76 -3.03
CA ARG A 50 -11.71 -12.94 -3.34
C ARG A 50 -12.04 -11.47 -3.48
N TRP A 51 -13.22 -11.15 -3.98
CA TRP A 51 -13.74 -9.79 -4.03
C TRP A 51 -13.96 -9.21 -2.62
N GLU A 52 -14.68 -9.91 -1.75
CA GLU A 52 -14.89 -9.51 -0.34
C GLU A 52 -13.56 -9.37 0.40
N GLN A 53 -12.59 -10.22 0.09
CA GLN A 53 -11.24 -10.13 0.64
C GLN A 53 -10.54 -8.82 0.23
N VAL A 54 -10.66 -8.37 -1.01
CA VAL A 54 -10.06 -7.08 -1.45
C VAL A 54 -10.71 -5.91 -0.72
N ASP A 55 -12.05 -5.90 -0.60
CA ASP A 55 -12.78 -4.87 0.15
C ASP A 55 -12.36 -4.81 1.61
N HIS A 56 -12.27 -5.97 2.26
CA HIS A 56 -11.77 -6.08 3.62
C HIS A 56 -10.34 -5.54 3.76
N LEU A 57 -9.46 -5.85 2.79
CA LEU A 57 -8.07 -5.37 2.79
C LEU A 57 -7.97 -3.86 2.58
N LEU A 58 -8.85 -3.26 1.77
CA LEU A 58 -8.93 -1.80 1.60
C LEU A 58 -9.34 -1.11 2.91
N GLU A 59 -10.35 -1.64 3.61
CA GLU A 59 -10.75 -1.13 4.92
C GLU A 59 -9.65 -1.27 5.95
N LEU A 60 -9.04 -2.47 6.04
CA LEU A 60 -7.93 -2.72 6.96
C LEU A 60 -6.76 -1.80 6.68
N PHE A 61 -6.43 -1.58 5.40
CA PHE A 61 -5.38 -0.66 5.02
C PHE A 61 -5.63 0.75 5.55
N SER A 62 -6.85 1.28 5.37
CA SER A 62 -7.24 2.58 5.89
C SER A 62 -7.16 2.66 7.42
N ARG A 63 -7.70 1.65 8.13
CA ARG A 63 -7.66 1.55 9.60
C ARG A 63 -6.24 1.45 10.14
N SER A 64 -5.35 0.74 9.46
CA SER A 64 -3.93 0.66 9.82
C SER A 64 -3.19 1.96 9.51
N TYR A 65 -3.48 2.62 8.39
CA TYR A 65 -2.76 3.81 7.94
C TYR A 65 -3.03 5.03 8.82
N LEU A 66 -4.31 5.34 9.09
CA LEU A 66 -4.71 6.59 9.75
C LEU A 66 -3.94 6.90 11.04
N PRO A 67 -3.90 6.01 12.05
CA PRO A 67 -3.16 6.26 13.29
C PRO A 67 -1.63 6.30 13.11
N ARG A 68 -1.10 5.74 12.02
CA ARG A 68 0.35 5.65 11.76
C ARG A 68 0.85 6.84 10.95
N SER A 69 -0.03 7.45 10.15
CA SER A 69 0.27 8.62 9.33
C SER A 69 0.88 9.78 10.12
N MET A 70 0.49 9.97 11.38
CA MET A 70 1.02 11.04 12.25
C MET A 70 2.54 10.96 12.50
N TRP A 71 3.16 9.80 12.27
CA TRP A 71 4.59 9.57 12.47
C TRP A 71 5.42 9.71 11.19
N LEU A 72 4.76 9.99 10.05
CA LEU A 72 5.35 10.06 8.72
C LEU A 72 5.46 11.50 8.22
N ALA A 73 6.42 11.76 7.33
CA ALA A 73 6.51 13.02 6.62
C ALA A 73 5.32 13.24 5.66
N GLY A 74 4.98 14.51 5.41
CA GLY A 74 3.95 14.91 4.44
C GLY A 74 4.06 14.22 3.07
N PRO A 75 5.22 14.30 2.39
CA PRO A 75 5.40 13.64 1.09
C PRO A 75 5.22 12.12 1.11
N THR A 76 5.55 11.47 2.24
CA THR A 76 5.35 10.02 2.43
C THR A 76 3.86 9.69 2.51
N ARG A 77 3.10 10.49 3.27
CA ARG A 77 1.63 10.37 3.35
C ARG A 77 0.96 10.55 2.00
N GLU A 78 1.32 11.59 1.26
CA GLU A 78 0.77 11.86 -0.08
C GLU A 78 0.96 10.66 -1.04
N ARG A 79 2.13 10.02 -1.00
CA ARG A 79 2.42 8.82 -1.83
C ARG A 79 1.55 7.64 -1.43
N ILE A 80 1.37 7.43 -0.12
CA ILE A 80 0.53 6.36 0.41
C ILE A 80 -0.95 6.59 0.06
N GLU A 81 -1.44 7.81 0.23
CA GLU A 81 -2.80 8.21 -0.10
C GLU A 81 -3.08 8.08 -1.60
N ALA A 82 -2.12 8.46 -2.45
CA ALA A 82 -2.22 8.25 -3.89
C ALA A 82 -2.29 6.75 -4.27
N PHE A 83 -1.57 5.87 -3.55
CA PHE A 83 -1.71 4.42 -3.73
C PHE A 83 -3.09 3.92 -3.30
N ALA A 84 -3.60 4.39 -2.17
CA ALA A 84 -4.92 4.03 -1.66
C ALA A 84 -6.02 4.45 -2.64
N ALA A 85 -5.96 5.68 -3.15
CA ALA A 85 -6.90 6.20 -4.14
C ALA A 85 -6.90 5.34 -5.41
N LYS A 86 -5.72 5.00 -5.95
CA LYS A 86 -5.61 4.12 -7.12
C LYS A 86 -6.16 2.72 -6.87
N SER A 87 -6.04 2.22 -5.64
CA SER A 87 -6.55 0.90 -5.27
C SER A 87 -8.08 0.91 -5.21
N TRP A 88 -8.69 1.97 -4.66
CA TRP A 88 -10.14 2.17 -4.69
C TRP A 88 -10.68 2.31 -6.11
N GLU A 89 -10.07 3.18 -6.92
CA GLU A 89 -10.45 3.38 -8.33
C GLU A 89 -10.41 2.07 -9.11
N LEU A 90 -9.36 1.27 -8.91
CA LEU A 90 -9.20 -0.01 -9.60
C LEU A 90 -10.24 -1.04 -9.13
N ARG A 91 -10.57 -1.06 -7.83
CA ARG A 91 -11.64 -1.90 -7.27
C ARG A 91 -13.00 -1.52 -7.87
N GLU A 92 -13.34 -0.23 -7.88
CA GLU A 92 -14.63 0.26 -8.40
C GLU A 92 -14.77 -0.05 -9.88
N ARG A 93 -13.73 0.27 -10.67
CA ARG A 93 -13.71 0.00 -12.10
C ARG A 93 -13.87 -1.48 -12.40
N PHE A 94 -13.13 -2.34 -11.71
CA PHE A 94 -13.21 -3.78 -11.99
C PHE A 94 -14.55 -4.37 -11.56
N SER A 95 -15.12 -3.93 -10.44
CA SER A 95 -16.49 -4.30 -10.03
C SER A 95 -17.50 -3.99 -11.14
N ALA A 96 -17.44 -2.78 -11.71
CA ALA A 96 -18.32 -2.40 -12.81
C ALA A 96 -18.09 -3.23 -14.09
N GLU A 97 -16.83 -3.51 -14.44
CA GLU A 97 -16.48 -4.35 -15.60
C GLU A 97 -16.97 -5.80 -15.42
N VAL A 98 -16.89 -6.35 -14.20
CA VAL A 98 -17.42 -7.69 -13.86
C VAL A 98 -18.94 -7.72 -13.96
N GLU A 99 -19.63 -6.70 -13.43
CA GLU A 99 -21.10 -6.61 -13.51
C GLU A 99 -21.60 -6.50 -14.96
N GLU A 100 -20.86 -5.80 -15.83
CA GLU A 100 -21.23 -5.62 -17.24
C GLU A 100 -20.97 -6.87 -18.10
N ARG A 101 -19.83 -7.53 -17.91
CA ARG A 101 -19.28 -8.52 -18.87
C ARG A 101 -19.01 -9.89 -18.29
N GLY A 102 -19.09 -10.03 -16.97
CA GLY A 102 -18.72 -11.25 -16.26
C GLY A 102 -17.20 -11.37 -16.07
N TYR A 103 -16.82 -11.91 -14.91
CA TYR A 103 -15.43 -11.97 -14.45
C TYR A 103 -14.45 -12.64 -15.42
N GLU A 104 -14.87 -13.75 -16.05
CA GLU A 104 -14.03 -14.50 -16.99
C GLU A 104 -13.57 -13.66 -18.18
N GLU A 105 -14.40 -12.74 -18.67
CA GLU A 105 -14.07 -11.87 -19.81
C GLU A 105 -13.06 -10.79 -19.42
N VAL A 106 -13.19 -10.23 -18.22
CA VAL A 106 -12.44 -9.03 -17.80
C VAL A 106 -11.16 -9.34 -17.02
N ARG A 107 -11.02 -10.54 -16.42
CA ARG A 107 -9.91 -10.89 -15.51
C ARG A 107 -8.51 -10.65 -16.08
N VAL A 108 -8.26 -10.97 -17.35
CA VAL A 108 -6.93 -10.83 -17.97
C VAL A 108 -6.57 -9.35 -18.14
N GLY A 109 -7.56 -8.54 -18.54
CA GLY A 109 -7.44 -7.09 -18.60
C GLY A 109 -7.14 -6.51 -17.23
N THR A 110 -7.83 -6.99 -16.20
CA THR A 110 -7.63 -6.52 -14.83
C THR A 110 -6.28 -6.93 -14.27
N ALA A 111 -5.82 -8.16 -14.45
CA ALA A 111 -4.49 -8.60 -14.03
C ALA A 111 -3.39 -7.68 -14.57
N ARG A 112 -3.55 -7.25 -15.83
CA ARG A 112 -2.67 -6.28 -16.48
C ARG A 112 -2.78 -4.89 -15.86
N HIS A 113 -3.98 -4.41 -15.56
CA HIS A 113 -4.18 -3.12 -14.90
C HIS A 113 -3.64 -3.10 -13.47
N VAL A 114 -3.87 -4.15 -12.66
CA VAL A 114 -3.25 -4.31 -11.33
C VAL A 114 -1.74 -4.21 -11.43
N SER A 115 -1.14 -4.97 -12.36
CA SER A 115 0.32 -4.99 -12.55
C SER A 115 0.88 -3.66 -13.00
N ASN A 116 0.21 -2.96 -13.92
CA ASN A 116 0.68 -1.70 -14.49
C ASN A 116 0.40 -0.48 -13.60
N THR A 117 -0.66 -0.52 -12.79
CA THR A 117 -1.08 0.62 -11.94
C THR A 117 -0.56 0.45 -10.53
N LEU A 118 -0.92 -0.66 -9.86
CA LEU A 118 -0.59 -0.88 -8.45
C LEU A 118 0.85 -1.36 -8.26
N GLY A 119 1.42 -2.12 -9.21
CA GLY A 119 2.79 -2.58 -9.15
C GLY A 119 3.81 -1.44 -9.00
N PRO A 120 3.85 -0.47 -9.93
CA PRO A 120 4.72 0.70 -9.81
C PRO A 120 4.38 1.60 -8.63
N ALA A 121 3.09 1.81 -8.33
CA ALA A 121 2.68 2.66 -7.22
C ALA A 121 3.15 2.08 -5.88
N ARG A 122 3.00 0.76 -5.67
CA ARG A 122 3.52 0.07 -4.49
C ARG A 122 5.03 0.26 -4.35
N LYS A 123 5.80 0.01 -5.42
CA LYS A 123 7.26 0.19 -5.42
C LYS A 123 7.66 1.61 -5.02
N GLN A 124 6.94 2.62 -5.51
CA GLN A 124 7.19 4.01 -5.13
C GLN A 124 6.93 4.26 -3.64
N VAL A 125 5.86 3.71 -3.09
CA VAL A 125 5.57 3.81 -1.66
C VAL A 125 6.64 3.09 -0.84
N ASP A 126 7.04 1.88 -1.22
CA ASP A 126 8.10 1.11 -0.55
C ASP A 126 9.42 1.91 -0.48
N LEU A 127 9.85 2.49 -1.61
CA LEU A 127 11.04 3.36 -1.69
C LEU A 127 10.92 4.62 -0.82
N THR A 128 9.72 5.21 -0.77
CA THR A 128 9.46 6.41 0.04
C THR A 128 9.55 6.07 1.52
N LEU A 129 9.00 4.92 1.92
CA LEU A 129 9.09 4.39 3.28
C LEU A 129 10.52 4.01 3.67
N GLU A 130 11.33 3.48 2.74
CA GLU A 130 12.77 3.26 2.98
C GLU A 130 13.51 4.57 3.26
N THR A 131 13.20 5.61 2.48
CA THR A 131 13.77 6.94 2.65
C THR A 131 13.35 7.57 3.98
N GLU A 132 12.09 7.40 4.38
CA GLU A 132 11.54 7.84 5.67
C GLU A 132 12.32 7.23 6.86
N LEU A 133 12.67 5.94 6.76
CA LEU A 133 13.46 5.23 7.78
C LEU A 133 14.93 5.63 7.80
N ALA A 134 15.53 5.89 6.63
CA ALA A 134 16.93 6.31 6.54
C ALA A 134 17.17 7.68 7.21
N GLY A 135 16.11 8.45 7.44
CA GLY A 135 16.16 9.77 8.05
C GLY A 135 16.83 10.81 7.13
N PRO A 136 16.93 12.07 7.58
CA PRO A 136 17.64 13.08 6.81
C PRO A 136 19.10 12.66 6.61
N ARG A 137 19.54 12.55 5.34
CA ARG A 137 20.94 12.31 5.00
C ARG A 137 21.80 13.31 5.78
N PRO A 138 22.85 12.87 6.51
CA PRO A 138 23.73 13.80 7.19
C PRO A 138 24.28 14.79 6.15
N SER A 139 23.98 16.06 6.36
CA SER A 139 24.40 17.13 5.48
C SER A 139 25.93 17.11 5.43
N ARG A 140 26.52 17.04 4.23
CA ARG A 140 27.98 17.05 3.99
C ARG A 140 28.73 18.22 4.69
N TRP A 141 28.00 19.23 5.16
CA TRP A 141 28.48 20.35 5.96
C TRP A 141 29.04 19.97 7.34
N ARG A 142 28.73 18.78 7.90
CA ARG A 142 29.28 18.33 9.19
C ARG A 142 30.58 17.51 9.10
N LEU A 143 31.26 17.48 7.96
CA LEU A 143 32.59 16.87 7.82
C LEU A 143 33.72 17.90 7.72
N ARG A 144 33.45 19.16 8.05
CA ARG A 144 34.44 20.24 7.98
C ARG A 144 34.53 21.04 9.28
N LYS A 145 34.90 20.34 10.36
CA LYS A 145 35.67 20.84 11.50
C LYS A 145 36.57 19.64 11.88
N GLY A 146 37.86 19.62 11.57
CA GLY A 146 38.81 20.69 11.89
C GLY A 146 39.18 20.47 13.35
#